data_AF-A0A833FZD6-F1
#
_entry.id   AF-A0A833FZD6-F1
#
_cell.length_a   1.000
_cell.length_b   1.000
_cell.length_c   1.000
_cell.angle_alpha   90.00
_cell.angle_beta   90.00
_cell.angle_gamma   90.00
#
_symmetry.space_group_name_H-M   'P 1'
#
loop_
_entity.id
_entity.type
_entity.pdbx_description
1 polymer ?
#
loop_
_entity_poly.entity_id
_entity_poly.type
_entity_poly.pdbx_seq_one_letter_code
_entity_poly.pdbx_strand_id
1 'polypeptide(L)'
;MTEAAVPGCIGCPMVLRLTSTLNPSRNDTGRTAFCGPVVISAVTGLAVSQVEEEIWRARGRASACKSAQVTGTTEHEVRRTLGRLGFSMDVAADFRHLDKGARPSLWSWMQRPRNAFCHYLLGIHKGRTGHWIAVKGVMTCDTYTGGRWLFVSDGPHKSAKIMDAYIVRRDVGA
;
A
#
# COMPACT_ATOMS: atom_id res chain seq x y z
N MET A 1 42.53 -24.31 -37.91
CA MET A 1 41.94 -22.97 -37.76
C MET A 1 40.74 -23.14 -36.86
N THR A 2 40.88 -22.69 -35.62
CA THR A 2 39.96 -22.88 -34.49
C THR A 2 38.96 -21.73 -34.49
N GLU A 3 37.67 -22.03 -34.64
CA GLU A 3 36.60 -21.06 -34.44
C GLU A 3 36.08 -21.17 -33.00
N ALA A 4 36.12 -20.04 -32.31
CA ALA A 4 35.91 -19.93 -30.87
C ALA A 4 34.42 -19.98 -30.51
N ALA A 5 34.15 -20.53 -29.32
CA ALA A 5 32.86 -20.49 -28.65
C ALA A 5 32.42 -19.04 -28.38
N VAL A 6 31.13 -18.76 -28.57
CA VAL A 6 30.48 -17.50 -28.20
C VAL A 6 29.85 -17.64 -26.81
N PRO A 7 30.29 -16.90 -25.77
CA PRO A 7 29.63 -16.85 -24.49
C PRO A 7 28.80 -15.57 -24.33
N GLY A 8 27.62 -15.69 -23.71
CA GLY A 8 26.98 -14.58 -22.99
C GLY A 8 25.70 -14.04 -23.61
N CYS A 9 24.56 -14.60 -23.22
CA CYS A 9 23.28 -13.87 -23.25
C CYS A 9 23.32 -12.80 -22.15
N ILE A 10 23.87 -11.63 -22.48
CA ILE A 10 23.85 -10.43 -21.65
C ILE A 10 22.47 -9.79 -21.76
N GLY A 11 21.80 -9.63 -20.63
CA GLY A 11 20.79 -8.59 -20.41
C GLY A 11 19.44 -8.80 -21.09
N CYS A 12 18.57 -9.60 -20.48
CA CYS A 12 17.14 -9.25 -20.53
C CYS A 12 17.02 -7.83 -19.95
N PRO A 13 16.51 -6.83 -20.70
CA PRO A 13 16.29 -5.52 -20.13
C PRO A 13 15.36 -5.71 -18.93
N MET A 14 15.82 -5.27 -17.75
CA MET A 14 14.98 -5.14 -16.57
C MET A 14 13.87 -4.15 -16.92
N VAL A 15 12.78 -4.67 -17.47
CA VAL A 15 11.55 -3.93 -17.64
C VAL A 15 11.19 -3.47 -16.23
N LEU A 16 11.29 -2.16 -16.01
CA LEU A 16 10.61 -1.48 -14.92
C LEU A 16 9.16 -1.97 -14.96
N ARG A 17 8.82 -2.99 -14.17
CA ARG A 17 7.42 -3.37 -13.94
C ARG A 17 6.85 -2.25 -13.09
N LEU A 18 6.50 -1.15 -13.77
CA LEU A 18 5.54 -0.18 -13.29
C LEU A 18 4.40 -1.02 -12.73
N THR A 19 4.07 -0.82 -11.45
CA THR A 19 2.96 -1.52 -10.80
C THR A 19 1.69 -0.99 -11.45
N SER A 20 1.36 -1.42 -12.68
CA SER A 20 0.24 -0.91 -13.48
C SER A 20 -1.08 -1.49 -13.02
N THR A 21 -1.05 -2.59 -12.26
CA THR A 21 -2.24 -3.28 -11.80
C THR A 21 -2.86 -2.63 -10.58
N LEU A 22 -4.20 -2.63 -10.52
CA LEU A 22 -5.01 -2.28 -9.37
C LEU A 22 -5.53 -3.60 -8.79
N ASN A 23 -4.70 -4.29 -8.01
CA ASN A 23 -5.08 -5.60 -7.49
C ASN A 23 -6.25 -5.40 -6.50
N PRO A 24 -7.41 -6.05 -6.69
CA PRO A 24 -8.43 -6.05 -5.65
C PRO A 24 -7.85 -6.71 -4.40
N SER A 25 -8.15 -6.17 -3.22
CA SER A 25 -7.73 -6.80 -1.98
C SER A 25 -8.50 -8.10 -1.78
N ARG A 26 -7.80 -9.24 -1.90
CA ARG A 26 -8.40 -10.57 -1.77
C ARG A 26 -8.49 -10.98 -0.30
N ASN A 27 -9.65 -10.77 0.28
CA ASN A 27 -9.94 -11.20 1.64
C ASN A 27 -10.40 -12.68 1.69
N ASP A 28 -9.47 -13.57 2.01
CA ASP A 28 -9.66 -15.01 2.11
C ASP A 28 -9.89 -15.51 3.55
N THR A 29 -9.98 -14.58 4.52
CA THR A 29 -10.04 -14.92 5.95
C THR A 29 -11.43 -15.31 6.45
N GLY A 30 -12.48 -15.14 5.64
CA GLY A 30 -13.87 -15.37 6.05
C GLY A 30 -14.44 -14.33 7.03
N ARG A 31 -13.68 -13.29 7.39
CA ARG A 31 -14.08 -12.20 8.31
C ARG A 31 -13.78 -10.84 7.70
N THR A 32 -14.34 -9.77 8.26
CA THR A 32 -14.03 -8.39 7.84
C THR A 32 -12.56 -8.06 8.11
N ALA A 33 -11.80 -7.67 7.09
CA ALA A 33 -10.38 -7.29 7.23
C ALA A 33 -10.22 -5.80 7.59
N PHE A 34 -9.23 -5.48 8.42
CA PHE A 34 -8.91 -4.10 8.80
C PHE A 34 -8.09 -3.37 7.73
N CYS A 35 -8.03 -2.05 7.83
CA CYS A 35 -7.53 -1.18 6.77
C CYS A 35 -6.07 -1.43 6.40
N GLY A 36 -5.18 -1.66 7.38
CA GLY A 36 -3.76 -1.98 7.13
C GLY A 36 -3.58 -3.20 6.22
N PRO A 37 -4.08 -4.39 6.61
CA PRO A 37 -4.02 -5.56 5.76
C PRO A 37 -4.66 -5.37 4.38
N VAL A 38 -5.79 -4.68 4.30
CA VAL A 38 -6.50 -4.43 3.03
C VAL A 38 -5.67 -3.58 2.08
N VAL A 39 -5.07 -2.48 2.55
CA VAL A 39 -4.27 -1.61 1.67
C VAL A 39 -2.98 -2.28 1.20
N ILE A 40 -2.33 -3.08 2.06
CA ILE A 40 -1.13 -3.85 1.67
C ILE A 40 -1.52 -4.95 0.67
N SER A 41 -2.64 -5.64 0.87
CA SER A 41 -3.17 -6.61 -0.09
C SER A 41 -3.42 -5.96 -1.46
N ALA A 42 -4.04 -4.78 -1.49
CA ALA A 42 -4.30 -4.05 -2.74
C ALA A 42 -3.01 -3.64 -3.48
N VAL A 43 -1.97 -3.23 -2.75
CA VAL A 43 -0.68 -2.85 -3.33
C VAL A 43 0.10 -4.07 -3.84
N THR A 44 0.16 -5.13 -3.03
CA THR A 44 1.04 -6.29 -3.29
C THR A 44 0.39 -7.38 -4.14
N GLY A 45 -0.95 -7.44 -4.15
CA GLY A 45 -1.73 -8.50 -4.78
C GLY A 45 -1.82 -9.80 -3.97
N LEU A 46 -1.23 -9.84 -2.76
CA LEU A 46 -1.32 -10.99 -1.86
C LEU A 46 -2.67 -11.06 -1.15
N ALA A 47 -3.07 -12.25 -0.73
CA ALA A 47 -4.29 -12.42 0.06
C ALA A 47 -4.14 -11.83 1.47
N VAL A 48 -5.24 -11.41 2.08
CA VAL A 48 -5.24 -10.79 3.42
C VAL A 48 -4.59 -11.69 4.46
N SER A 49 -4.83 -13.01 4.41
CA SER A 49 -4.21 -13.97 5.34
C SER A 49 -2.67 -13.92 5.31
N GLN A 50 -2.09 -13.87 4.10
CA GLN A 50 -0.63 -13.80 3.90
C GLN A 50 -0.07 -12.46 4.38
N VAL A 51 -0.80 -11.38 4.13
CA VAL A 51 -0.42 -10.04 4.60
C VAL A 51 -0.44 -9.97 6.12
N GLU A 52 -1.47 -10.51 6.77
CA GLU A 52 -1.54 -10.53 8.24
C GLU A 52 -0.40 -11.34 8.86
N GLU A 53 -0.02 -12.46 8.25
CA GLU A 53 1.14 -13.24 8.67
C GLU A 53 2.43 -12.40 8.62
N GLU A 54 2.66 -11.67 7.52
CA GLU A 54 3.84 -10.80 7.42
C GLU A 54 3.81 -9.61 8.38
N ILE A 55 2.64 -9.04 8.68
CA ILE A 55 2.53 -8.00 9.71
C ILE A 55 2.88 -8.58 11.09
N TRP A 56 2.45 -9.80 11.41
CA TRP A 56 2.81 -10.44 12.67
C TRP A 56 4.31 -10.77 12.75
N ARG A 57 4.92 -11.21 11.65
CA ARG A 57 6.38 -11.36 11.55
C ARG A 57 7.08 -10.01 11.72
N ALA A 58 6.56 -8.93 11.14
CA ALA A 58 7.06 -7.57 11.31
C ALA A 58 6.94 -7.09 12.77
N ARG A 59 5.96 -7.58 13.53
CA ARG A 59 5.80 -7.40 14.98
C ARG A 59 6.69 -8.31 15.85
N GLY A 60 7.53 -9.16 15.23
CA GLY A 60 8.44 -10.06 15.93
C GLY A 60 7.81 -11.37 16.42
N ARG A 61 6.62 -11.73 15.94
CA ARG A 61 6.00 -13.04 16.27
C ARG A 61 6.41 -14.08 15.23
N ALA A 62 7.02 -15.18 15.70
CA ALA A 62 7.52 -16.26 14.84
C ALA A 62 6.40 -16.99 14.07
N SER A 63 5.21 -17.10 14.65
CA SER A 63 3.99 -17.41 13.92
C SER A 63 2.82 -16.66 14.57
N ALA A 64 1.97 -16.05 13.76
CA ALA A 64 0.66 -15.67 14.23
C ALA A 64 -0.14 -16.94 14.50
N CYS A 65 -0.93 -16.99 15.56
CA CYS A 65 -2.05 -17.93 15.57
C CYS A 65 -2.86 -17.64 14.30
N LYS A 66 -3.20 -18.65 13.49
CA LYS A 66 -3.93 -18.47 12.21
C LYS A 66 -5.24 -17.66 12.37
N SER A 67 -5.73 -17.52 13.60
CA SER A 67 -6.92 -16.74 13.97
C SER A 67 -6.65 -15.30 14.42
N ALA A 68 -5.39 -14.90 14.65
CA ALA A 68 -5.07 -13.58 15.20
C ALA A 68 -5.22 -12.50 14.12
N GLN A 69 -6.41 -11.91 14.07
CA GLN A 69 -6.70 -10.76 13.23
C GLN A 69 -5.77 -9.58 13.53
N VAL A 70 -5.23 -8.95 12.49
CA VAL A 70 -4.42 -7.73 12.66
C VAL A 70 -5.34 -6.53 12.78
N THR A 71 -5.30 -5.87 13.92
CA THR A 71 -5.94 -4.57 14.17
C THR A 71 -4.87 -3.51 14.45
N GLY A 72 -5.19 -2.25 14.12
CA GLY A 72 -4.34 -1.08 14.40
C GLY A 72 -2.92 -1.21 13.87
N THR A 73 -2.67 -0.75 12.63
CA THR A 73 -1.33 -0.81 12.02
C THR A 73 -0.65 0.55 12.08
N THR A 74 0.58 0.58 12.57
CA THR A 74 1.40 1.80 12.57
C THR A 74 2.12 1.98 11.22
N GLU A 75 2.55 3.20 10.93
CA GLU A 75 3.41 3.50 9.77
C GLU A 75 4.63 2.56 9.69
N HIS A 76 5.29 2.36 10.83
CA HIS A 76 6.49 1.54 10.90
C HIS A 76 6.21 0.05 10.62
N GLU A 77 5.08 -0.47 11.10
CA GLU A 77 4.65 -1.84 10.79
C GLU A 77 4.32 -2.00 9.31
N VAL A 78 3.61 -1.06 8.70
CA VAL A 78 3.29 -1.08 7.27
C VAL A 78 4.56 -1.03 6.43
N ARG A 79 5.48 -0.09 6.73
CA ARG A 79 6.77 0.04 6.04
C ARG A 79 7.60 -1.23 6.15
N ARG A 80 7.74 -1.79 7.36
CA ARG A 80 8.51 -3.02 7.58
C ARG A 80 7.90 -4.21 6.83
N THR A 81 6.57 -4.33 6.85
CA THR A 81 5.85 -5.40 6.13
C THR A 81 6.06 -5.27 4.62
N LEU A 82 5.91 -4.07 4.06
CA LEU A 82 6.16 -3.81 2.63
C LEU A 82 7.61 -4.12 2.25
N GLY A 83 8.60 -3.73 3.07
CA GLY A 83 10.00 -4.03 2.83
C GLY A 83 10.29 -5.54 2.77
N ARG A 84 9.68 -6.34 3.66
CA ARG A 84 9.77 -7.82 3.60
C ARG A 84 9.14 -8.42 2.34
N LEU A 85 8.20 -7.70 1.73
CA LEU A 85 7.50 -8.09 0.50
C LEU A 85 8.16 -7.54 -0.77
N GLY A 86 9.32 -6.87 -0.66
CA GLY A 86 10.04 -6.28 -1.79
C GLY A 86 9.45 -4.96 -2.29
N PHE A 87 8.94 -4.14 -1.36
CA PHE A 87 8.43 -2.80 -1.65
C PHE A 87 9.06 -1.76 -0.72
N SER A 88 9.47 -0.62 -1.27
CA SER A 88 9.82 0.56 -0.51
C SER A 88 8.58 1.40 -0.15
N MET A 89 8.63 2.08 0.98
CA MET A 89 7.59 3.02 1.44
C MET A 89 8.25 4.30 1.97
N ASP A 90 8.24 5.34 1.15
CA ASP A 90 8.88 6.62 1.42
C ASP A 90 7.84 7.69 1.78
N VAL A 91 8.21 8.64 2.64
CA VAL A 91 7.34 9.76 2.99
C VAL A 91 7.17 10.68 1.77
N ALA A 92 5.94 10.85 1.31
CA ALA A 92 5.59 11.78 0.23
C ALA A 92 5.09 13.13 0.78
N ALA A 93 4.39 13.11 1.92
CA ALA A 93 4.02 14.31 2.66
C ALA A 93 3.69 13.97 4.12
N ASP A 94 3.97 14.89 5.04
CA ASP A 94 3.55 14.81 6.43
C ASP A 94 2.77 16.08 6.78
N PHE A 95 1.53 15.92 7.26
CA PHE A 95 0.64 17.00 7.69
C PHE A 95 0.29 16.91 9.18
N ARG A 96 0.95 16.02 9.94
CA ARG A 96 0.69 15.83 11.38
C ARG A 96 1.04 17.08 12.20
N HIS A 97 1.96 17.90 11.70
CA HIS A 97 2.33 19.20 12.27
C HIS A 97 1.25 20.27 12.13
N LEU A 98 0.24 20.06 11.27
CA LEU A 98 -0.87 21.00 11.07
C LEU A 98 -2.07 20.60 11.94
N ASP A 99 -2.84 21.61 12.35
CA ASP A 99 -4.17 21.39 12.92
C ASP A 99 -5.09 20.69 11.93
N LYS A 100 -6.03 19.88 12.45
CA LYS A 100 -6.93 19.04 11.63
C LYS A 100 -7.66 19.83 10.54
N GLY A 101 -8.09 21.06 10.83
CA GLY A 101 -8.79 21.92 9.87
C GLY A 101 -7.92 22.34 8.68
N ALA A 102 -6.64 22.63 8.94
CA ALA A 102 -5.67 23.09 7.96
C ALA A 102 -5.10 21.98 7.07
N ARG A 103 -5.24 20.71 7.47
CA ARG A 103 -4.80 19.56 6.67
C ARG A 103 -5.58 19.49 5.35
N PRO A 104 -4.95 19.05 4.24
CA PRO A 104 -5.67 18.82 3.00
C PRO A 104 -6.69 17.69 3.19
N SER A 105 -7.84 17.82 2.53
CA SER A 105 -8.75 16.69 2.37
C SER A 105 -8.20 15.74 1.29
N LEU A 106 -8.68 14.50 1.26
CA LEU A 106 -8.40 13.61 0.14
C LEU A 106 -8.71 14.29 -1.19
N TRP A 107 -9.88 14.91 -1.33
CA TRP A 107 -10.28 15.59 -2.55
C TRP A 107 -9.35 16.73 -2.96
N SER A 108 -8.97 17.63 -2.04
CA SER A 108 -8.09 18.74 -2.39
C SER A 108 -6.66 18.26 -2.69
N TRP A 109 -6.20 17.23 -1.97
CA TRP A 109 -4.93 16.59 -2.28
C TRP A 109 -4.95 15.95 -3.67
N MET A 110 -6.09 15.38 -4.10
CA MET A 110 -6.28 14.80 -5.44
C MET A 110 -6.16 15.82 -6.59
N GLN A 111 -6.32 17.12 -6.33
CA GLN A 111 -6.14 18.17 -7.35
C GLN A 111 -4.67 18.54 -7.60
N ARG A 112 -3.75 18.07 -6.75
CA ARG A 112 -2.31 18.36 -6.89
C ARG A 112 -1.67 17.44 -7.95
N PRO A 113 -0.58 17.86 -8.63
CA PRO A 113 0.20 16.94 -9.46
C PRO A 113 0.74 15.77 -8.63
N ARG A 114 0.60 14.54 -9.15
CA ARG A 114 1.08 13.30 -8.52
C ARG A 114 1.55 12.32 -9.59
N ASN A 115 2.39 11.37 -9.20
CA ASN A 115 2.76 10.27 -10.10
C ASN A 115 1.63 9.23 -10.14
N ALA A 116 0.88 9.19 -11.24
CA ALA A 116 -0.25 8.28 -11.40
C ALA A 116 0.15 6.79 -11.45
N PHE A 117 1.42 6.48 -11.69
CA PHE A 117 1.93 5.12 -11.80
C PHE A 117 2.38 4.52 -10.46
N CYS A 118 2.49 5.34 -9.41
CA CYS A 118 2.84 4.88 -8.08
C CYS A 118 1.60 4.63 -7.22
N HIS A 119 1.74 3.69 -6.29
CA HIS A 119 0.78 3.55 -5.20
C HIS A 119 1.09 4.60 -4.13
N TYR A 120 0.05 5.18 -3.57
CA TYR A 120 0.13 6.01 -2.38
C TYR A 120 -0.63 5.33 -1.25
N LEU A 121 -0.02 5.23 -0.08
CA LEU A 121 -0.72 4.90 1.16
C LEU A 121 -0.91 6.18 1.95
N LEU A 122 -2.13 6.47 2.35
CA LEU A 122 -2.46 7.68 3.12
C LEU A 122 -3.03 7.27 4.47
N GLY A 123 -2.51 7.87 5.55
CA GLY A 123 -3.21 7.89 6.82
C GLY A 123 -4.20 9.04 6.82
N ILE A 124 -5.48 8.75 7.05
CA ILE A 124 -6.55 9.74 7.14
C ILE A 124 -7.20 9.73 8.52
N HIS A 125 -7.76 10.87 8.92
CA HIS A 125 -8.59 10.98 10.11
C HIS A 125 -9.95 10.30 9.89
N LYS A 126 -10.27 9.30 10.74
CA LYS A 126 -11.60 8.68 10.78
C LYS A 126 -12.08 8.53 12.23
N GLY A 127 -12.95 9.43 12.66
CA GLY A 127 -13.43 9.45 14.05
C GLY A 127 -12.31 9.81 15.02
N ARG A 128 -12.10 8.98 16.05
CA ARG A 128 -11.00 9.12 17.03
C ARG A 128 -9.74 8.35 16.63
N THR A 129 -9.79 7.54 15.58
CA THR A 129 -8.69 6.70 15.13
C THR A 129 -8.19 7.11 13.74
N GLY A 130 -6.97 6.71 13.41
CA GLY A 130 -6.47 6.78 12.05
C GLY A 130 -7.04 5.66 11.18
N HIS A 131 -7.06 5.87 9.87
CA HIS A 131 -7.46 4.86 8.89
C HIS A 131 -6.55 4.91 7.67
N TRP A 132 -6.17 3.74 7.17
CA TRP A 132 -5.35 3.63 5.96
C TRP A 132 -6.21 3.55 4.71
N ILE A 133 -5.81 4.28 3.67
CA ILE A 133 -6.34 4.14 2.32
C ILE A 133 -5.20 3.97 1.32
N ALA A 134 -5.40 3.13 0.32
CA ALA A 134 -4.55 3.04 -0.85
C ALA A 134 -5.12 3.92 -1.95
N VAL A 135 -4.28 4.71 -2.61
CA VAL A 135 -4.63 5.54 -3.75
C VAL A 135 -3.67 5.25 -4.90
N LYS A 136 -4.21 5.18 -6.12
CA LYS A 136 -3.40 5.11 -7.33
C LYS A 136 -4.15 5.75 -8.48
N GLY A 137 -3.48 6.70 -9.15
CA GLY A 137 -4.15 7.57 -10.12
C GLY A 137 -5.33 8.31 -9.49
N VAL A 138 -6.53 8.02 -9.97
CA VAL A 138 -7.82 8.57 -9.47
C VAL A 138 -8.63 7.58 -8.61
N MET A 139 -8.05 6.41 -8.33
CA MET A 139 -8.70 5.30 -7.66
C MET A 139 -8.29 5.23 -6.18
N THR A 140 -9.21 4.75 -5.34
CA THR A 140 -9.00 4.50 -3.91
C THR A 140 -9.45 3.08 -3.54
N CYS A 141 -8.79 2.47 -2.55
CA CYS A 141 -9.09 1.14 -2.03
C CYS A 141 -8.77 1.08 -0.53
N ASP A 142 -9.66 0.46 0.26
CA ASP A 142 -9.58 0.30 1.71
C ASP A 142 -10.66 -0.68 2.23
N THR A 143 -10.82 -0.78 3.56
CA THR A 143 -11.90 -1.60 4.15
C THR A 143 -13.31 -1.11 3.81
N TYR A 144 -13.56 0.22 3.73
CA TYR A 144 -14.90 0.75 3.49
C TYR A 144 -15.37 0.60 2.04
N THR A 145 -14.43 0.45 1.10
CA THR A 145 -14.69 0.07 -0.29
C THR A 145 -14.82 -1.45 -0.47
N GLY A 146 -14.74 -2.24 0.61
CA GLY A 146 -14.75 -3.70 0.55
C GLY A 146 -13.51 -4.28 -0.13
N GLY A 147 -12.38 -3.55 -0.11
CA GLY A 147 -11.15 -3.96 -0.79
C GLY A 147 -11.19 -3.80 -2.32
N ARG A 148 -12.17 -3.05 -2.85
CA ARG A 148 -12.29 -2.78 -4.28
C ARG A 148 -11.74 -1.39 -4.61
N TRP A 149 -11.11 -1.28 -5.77
CA TRP A 149 -10.75 0.02 -6.32
C TRP A 149 -11.98 0.75 -6.84
N LEU A 150 -12.28 1.90 -6.26
CA LEU A 150 -13.35 2.82 -6.68
C LEU A 150 -12.75 4.16 -7.07
N PHE A 151 -13.45 4.96 -7.86
CA PHE A 151 -13.04 6.35 -8.06
C PHE A 151 -13.07 7.09 -6.72
N VAL A 152 -12.10 7.98 -6.49
CA VAL A 152 -12.11 8.84 -5.29
C VAL A 152 -13.40 9.68 -5.24
N SER A 153 -13.94 10.06 -6.40
CA SER A 153 -15.23 10.75 -6.53
C SER A 153 -16.44 9.90 -6.14
N ASP A 154 -16.30 8.60 -5.91
CA ASP A 154 -17.39 7.74 -5.43
C ASP A 154 -17.07 7.13 -4.06
N GLY A 155 -15.84 7.33 -3.59
CA GLY A 155 -15.33 6.77 -2.35
C GLY A 155 -15.82 7.49 -1.09
N PRO A 156 -15.77 6.80 0.07
CA PRO A 156 -16.34 7.28 1.34
C PRO A 156 -15.51 8.38 2.03
N HIS A 157 -14.34 8.76 1.50
CA HIS A 157 -13.33 9.55 2.22
C HIS A 157 -12.95 10.88 1.57
N LYS A 158 -13.74 11.40 0.62
CA LYS A 158 -13.40 12.65 -0.11
C LYS A 158 -13.02 13.83 0.80
N SER A 159 -13.77 14.02 1.88
CA SER A 159 -13.57 15.12 2.83
C SER A 159 -12.63 14.76 3.99
N ALA A 160 -12.18 13.51 4.07
CA ALA A 160 -11.31 13.06 5.15
C ALA A 160 -9.96 13.78 5.08
N LYS A 161 -9.48 14.19 6.26
CA LYS A 161 -8.24 14.96 6.41
C LYS A 161 -7.05 14.02 6.41
N ILE A 162 -6.08 14.27 5.55
CA ILE A 162 -4.86 13.48 5.44
C ILE A 162 -3.92 13.85 6.59
N MET A 163 -3.39 12.85 7.27
CA MET A 163 -2.36 12.99 8.29
C MET A 163 -0.98 12.91 7.65
N ASP A 164 -0.78 11.89 6.83
CA ASP A 164 0.47 11.57 6.17
C ASP A 164 0.20 10.85 4.85
N ALA A 165 1.16 10.95 3.94
CA ALA A 165 1.11 10.33 2.63
C ALA A 165 2.45 9.67 2.36
N TYR A 166 2.41 8.44 1.87
CA TYR A 166 3.59 7.64 1.55
C TYR A 166 3.49 7.17 0.12
N ILE A 167 4.59 7.22 -0.59
CA ILE A 167 4.72 6.62 -1.90
C ILE A 167 5.28 5.21 -1.76
N VAL A 168 4.64 4.25 -2.40
CA VAL A 168 5.02 2.84 -2.36
C VAL A 168 5.46 2.40 -3.74
N ARG A 169 6.65 1.80 -3.81
CA ARG A 169 7.26 1.31 -5.04
C ARG A 169 7.70 -0.13 -4.85
N ARG A 170 7.67 -0.90 -5.93
CA ARG A 170 8.26 -2.24 -5.92
C ARG A 170 9.77 -2.09 -6.09
N ASP A 171 10.53 -2.78 -5.25
CA ASP A 171 11.99 -2.82 -5.39
C ASP A 171 12.32 -3.67 -6.61
N VAL A 172 12.99 -3.06 -7.58
CA VAL A 172 13.42 -3.75 -8.81
C VAL A 172 14.86 -4.21 -8.58
N GLY A 173 15.01 -5.39 -7.96
CA GLY A 173 16.29 -6.08 -7.79
C GLY A 173 16.88 -6.01 -6.38
N ALA A 174 16.79 -7.14 -5.68
CA ALA A 174 17.81 -7.65 -4.78
C ALA A 174 18.06 -9.11 -5.17
#